data_AF-A0A1F4BNC8-F1
#
_entry.id   AF-A0A1F4BNC8-F1
#
_cell.length_a   1.000
_cell.length_b   1.000
_cell.length_c   1.000
_cell.angle_alpha   90.00
_cell.angle_beta   90.00
_cell.angle_gamma   90.00
#
_symmetry.space_group_name_H-M   'P 1'
#
loop_
_entity.id
_entity.type
_entity.pdbx_description
1 polymer ?
#
loop_
_entity_poly.entity_id
_entity_poly.type
_entity_poly.pdbx_seq_one_letter_code
_entity_poly.pdbx_strand_id
1 'polypeptide(L)'
;MRMLIHATITITGDAALLGACEARLRRLLSPQFLKDEVTEHHGPGGLCYDLKVEGGIPFPVFAQASQEFPDLTFRAEWVNAELGQRGSVTLANGRATRQAIEPIR
;
A
#
# COMPACT_ATOMS: atom_id res chain seq x y z
N MET A 1 -16.21 -6.32 17.22
CA MET A 1 -14.84 -5.77 17.33
C MET A 1 -14.48 -5.26 15.95
N ARG A 2 -13.89 -4.06 15.86
CA ARG A 2 -13.43 -3.55 14.56
C ARG A 2 -12.09 -4.20 14.25
N MET A 3 -12.02 -4.92 13.13
CA MET A 3 -10.78 -5.49 12.60
C MET A 3 -9.77 -4.36 12.46
N LEU A 4 -8.57 -4.50 13.00
CA LEU A 4 -7.51 -3.50 12.83
C LEU A 4 -6.37 -4.12 12.04
N ILE A 5 -6.14 -3.62 10.83
CA ILE A 5 -4.99 -3.96 10.01
C ILE A 5 -4.07 -2.76 9.96
N HIS A 6 -2.82 -2.96 10.36
CA HIS A 6 -1.75 -1.98 10.15
C HIS A 6 -0.95 -2.41 8.91
N ALA A 7 -0.89 -1.56 7.91
CA ALA A 7 -0.19 -1.83 6.67
C ALA A 7 0.77 -0.69 6.31
N THR A 8 1.92 -1.04 5.78
CA THR A 8 2.90 -0.11 5.22
C THR A 8 3.04 -0.41 3.72
N ILE A 9 2.88 0.62 2.89
CA ILE A 9 3.02 0.52 1.44
C ILE A 9 4.19 1.38 1.01
N THR A 10 5.24 0.74 0.52
CA THR A 10 6.44 1.39 -0.02
C THR A 10 6.40 1.34 -1.54
N ILE A 11 6.63 2.49 -2.18
CA ILE A 11 6.71 2.62 -3.63
C ILE A 11 8.10 3.12 -3.99
N THR A 12 8.81 2.34 -4.82
CA THR A 12 10.18 2.65 -5.25
C THR A 12 10.30 2.58 -6.77
N GLY A 13 11.30 3.29 -7.30
CA GLY A 13 11.59 3.35 -8.73
C GLY A 13 12.14 4.72 -9.12
N ASP A 14 11.95 5.11 -10.38
CA ASP A 14 12.40 6.40 -10.89
C ASP A 14 11.74 7.56 -10.14
N ALA A 15 12.56 8.47 -9.61
CA ALA A 15 12.12 9.66 -8.88
C ALA A 15 11.22 10.59 -9.72
N ALA A 16 11.41 10.63 -11.05
CA ALA A 16 10.56 11.41 -11.94
C ALA A 16 9.11 10.88 -11.99
N LEU A 17 8.93 9.56 -11.78
CA LEU A 17 7.61 8.91 -11.78
C LEU A 17 6.92 8.97 -10.41
N LEU A 18 7.69 9.01 -9.31
CA LEU A 18 7.14 9.00 -7.95
C LEU A 18 6.17 10.17 -7.70
N GLY A 19 6.51 11.39 -8.13
CA GLY A 19 5.62 12.55 -7.92
C GLY A 19 4.27 12.43 -8.66
N ALA A 20 4.28 11.89 -9.89
CA ALA A 20 3.06 11.66 -10.66
C ALA A 20 2.20 10.53 -10.03
N CYS A 21 2.87 9.50 -9.52
CA CYS A 21 2.23 8.40 -8.80
C CYS A 21 1.56 8.86 -7.50
N GLU A 22 2.25 9.68 -6.71
CA GLU A 22 1.71 10.30 -5.49
C GLU A 22 0.43 11.08 -5.81
N ALA A 23 0.48 11.99 -6.77
CA ALA A 23 -0.67 12.81 -7.16
C ALA A 23 -1.84 11.95 -7.68
N ARG A 24 -1.55 10.78 -8.27
CA ARG A 24 -2.56 9.82 -8.68
C ARG A 24 -3.18 9.09 -7.50
N LEU A 25 -2.36 8.56 -6.59
CA LEU A 25 -2.81 7.87 -5.38
C LEU A 25 -3.66 8.78 -4.50
N ARG A 26 -3.27 10.04 -4.31
CA ARG A 26 -4.08 11.04 -3.58
C ARG A 26 -5.47 11.24 -4.17
N ARG A 27 -5.64 11.09 -5.49
CA ARG A 27 -6.96 11.17 -6.16
C ARG A 27 -7.77 9.88 -6.02
N LEU A 28 -7.10 8.72 -6.04
CA LEU A 28 -7.75 7.42 -5.90
C LEU A 28 -8.16 7.12 -4.45
N LEU A 29 -7.31 7.48 -3.50
CA LEU A 29 -7.54 7.41 -2.05
C LEU A 29 -8.37 8.62 -1.62
N SER A 30 -9.65 8.66 -2.01
CA SER A 30 -10.53 9.78 -1.69
C SER A 30 -10.68 10.00 -0.17
N PRO A 31 -11.12 11.19 0.29
CA PRO A 31 -11.33 11.51 1.70
C PRO A 31 -12.26 10.53 2.45
N GLN A 32 -13.13 9.81 1.74
CA GLN A 32 -14.04 8.83 2.35
C GLN A 32 -13.34 7.51 2.72
N PHE A 33 -12.21 7.19 2.06
CA PHE A 33 -11.31 6.09 2.43
C PHE A 33 -10.28 6.51 3.49
N LEU A 34 -9.93 7.80 3.54
CA LEU A 34 -9.05 8.42 4.56
C LEU A 34 -9.74 8.63 5.92
N LYS A 35 -10.86 7.96 6.19
CA LYS A 35 -11.46 7.92 7.54
C LYS A 35 -10.54 7.22 8.55
N ASP A 36 -9.64 6.41 8.01
CA ASP A 36 -8.59 5.63 8.65
C ASP A 36 -7.25 6.41 8.59
N GLU A 37 -6.46 6.37 9.67
CA GLU A 37 -5.21 7.12 9.81
C GLU A 37 -4.20 6.71 8.72
N VAL A 38 -4.11 7.50 7.65
CA VAL A 38 -3.07 7.37 6.62
C VAL A 38 -1.99 8.39 6.90
N THR A 39 -0.80 7.90 7.28
CA THR A 39 0.39 8.74 7.40
C THR A 39 1.25 8.53 6.17
N GLU A 40 1.48 9.60 5.41
CA GLU A 40 2.38 9.59 4.27
C GLU A 40 3.78 10.05 4.71
N HIS A 41 4.78 9.22 4.45
CA HIS A 41 6.19 9.50 4.67
C HIS A 41 6.93 9.56 3.33
N HIS A 42 7.64 10.65 3.08
CA HIS A 42 8.51 10.80 1.91
C HIS A 42 9.95 10.60 2.33
N GLY A 43 10.60 9.57 1.76
CA GLY A 43 12.04 9.34 1.91
C GLY A 43 12.78 9.65 0.61
N PRO A 44 14.11 9.91 0.65
CA PRO A 44 14.91 10.05 -0.56
C PRO A 44 14.93 8.71 -1.31
N GLY A 45 14.07 8.58 -2.33
CA GLY A 45 13.99 7.40 -3.21
C GLY A 45 12.70 6.58 -3.11
N GLY A 46 11.68 7.01 -2.36
CA GLY A 46 10.41 6.30 -2.32
C GLY A 46 9.28 6.99 -1.58
N LEU A 47 8.06 6.60 -1.90
CA LEU A 47 6.85 6.96 -1.16
C LEU A 47 6.55 5.86 -0.14
N CYS A 48 6.15 6.24 1.07
CA CYS A 48 5.73 5.29 2.10
C CYS A 48 4.38 5.72 2.66
N TYR A 49 3.41 4.80 2.67
CA TYR A 49 2.08 5.02 3.22
C TYR A 49 1.84 4.05 4.37
N ASP A 50 1.68 4.57 5.57
CA ASP A 50 1.24 3.80 6.74
C ASP A 50 -0.27 3.93 6.88
N LEU A 51 -0.98 2.80 6.82
CA LEU A 51 -2.43 2.70 6.86
C LEU A 51 -2.85 1.93 8.11
N LYS A 52 -3.79 2.48 8.88
CA LYS A 52 -4.52 1.74 9.93
C LYS A 52 -5.98 1.59 9.53
N VAL A 53 -6.31 0.49 8.86
CA VAL A 53 -7.61 0.31 8.19
C VAL A 53 -8.49 -0.70 8.88
N GLU A 54 -9.78 -0.37 8.98
CA GLU A 54 -10.80 -1.29 9.53
C GLU A 54 -11.42 -2.21 8.46
N GLY A 55 -11.52 -1.71 7.22
CA GLY A 55 -12.18 -2.40 6.10
C GLY A 55 -11.28 -3.27 5.23
N GLY A 56 -10.00 -3.41 5.59
CA GLY A 56 -8.99 -4.06 4.75
C GLY A 56 -8.15 -3.09 3.93
N ILE A 57 -7.03 -3.58 3.42
CA ILE A 57 -6.09 -2.80 2.61
C ILE A 57 -6.71 -2.59 1.22
N PRO A 58 -6.74 -1.37 0.67
CA PRO A 58 -7.31 -1.09 -0.65
C PRO A 58 -6.39 -1.55 -1.79
N PHE A 59 -6.06 -2.85 -1.83
CA PHE A 59 -5.22 -3.44 -2.88
C PHE A 59 -5.65 -3.12 -4.31
N PRO A 60 -6.97 -3.06 -4.66
CA PRO A 60 -7.38 -2.67 -6.00
C PRO A 60 -6.87 -1.28 -6.42
N VAL A 61 -6.80 -0.32 -5.48
CA VAL A 61 -6.28 1.04 -5.75
C VAL A 61 -4.79 0.99 -6.04
N PHE A 62 -4.01 0.27 -5.22
CA PHE A 62 -2.57 0.13 -5.43
C PHE A 62 -2.23 -0.69 -6.68
N ALA A 63 -3.03 -1.71 -7.01
CA ALA A 63 -2.88 -2.47 -8.25
C ALA A 63 -3.17 -1.59 -9.47
N GLN A 64 -4.23 -0.78 -9.44
CA GLN A 64 -4.51 0.18 -10.51
C GLN A 64 -3.35 1.17 -10.69
N ALA A 65 -2.85 1.78 -9.60
CA ALA A 65 -1.71 2.68 -9.67
C ALA A 65 -0.46 1.96 -10.22
N SER A 66 -0.18 0.74 -9.77
CA SER A 66 0.94 -0.06 -10.28
C SER A 66 0.82 -0.39 -11.78
N GLN A 67 -0.39 -0.50 -12.31
CA GLN A 67 -0.61 -0.68 -13.75
C GLN A 67 -0.35 0.61 -14.53
N GLU A 68 -0.74 1.76 -13.98
CA GLU A 68 -0.52 3.08 -14.58
C GLU A 68 0.95 3.51 -14.53
N PHE A 69 1.73 2.98 -13.57
CA PHE A 69 3.16 3.22 -13.39
C PHE A 69 3.94 1.89 -13.41
N PRO A 70 4.09 1.23 -14.56
CA PRO A 70 4.65 -0.13 -14.66
C PRO A 70 6.12 -0.21 -14.24
N ASP A 71 6.85 0.91 -14.31
CA ASP A 71 8.26 1.00 -13.92
C ASP A 71 8.46 1.24 -12.41
N LEU A 72 7.36 1.43 -11.65
CA LEU A 72 7.39 1.53 -10.19
C LEU A 72 7.07 0.18 -9.54
N THR A 73 7.77 -0.11 -8.44
CA THR A 73 7.51 -1.28 -7.60
C THR A 73 6.72 -0.86 -6.38
N PHE A 74 5.60 -1.54 -6.13
CA PHE A 74 4.75 -1.30 -4.96
C PHE A 74 4.89 -2.49 -4.03
N ARG A 75 5.37 -2.27 -2.81
CA ARG A 75 5.49 -3.30 -1.79
C ARG A 75 4.56 -2.95 -0.63
N ALA A 76 3.62 -3.83 -0.34
CA ALA A 76 2.78 -3.71 0.83
C ALA A 76 3.16 -4.78 1.84
N GLU A 77 3.28 -4.39 3.10
CA GLU A 77 3.46 -5.27 4.25
C GLU A 77 2.34 -4.96 5.24
N TRP A 78 1.81 -5.96 5.92
CA TRP A 78 0.74 -5.73 6.88
C TRP A 78 0.71 -6.74 8.01
N VAL A 79 0.04 -6.32 9.08
CA VAL A 79 -0.28 -7.13 10.25
C VAL A 79 -1.78 -7.05 10.47
N ASN A 80 -2.44 -8.20 10.48
CA ASN A 80 -3.82 -8.38 10.88
C ASN A 80 -3.84 -8.99 12.29
N ALA A 81 -4.06 -8.13 13.29
CA ALA A 81 -4.05 -8.55 14.69
C ALA A 81 -5.21 -9.50 15.04
N GLU A 82 -6.36 -9.36 14.37
CA GLU A 82 -7.53 -10.19 14.63
C GLU A 82 -7.33 -11.63 14.14
N LEU A 83 -6.70 -11.80 12.98
CA LEU A 83 -6.39 -13.11 12.42
C LEU A 83 -5.07 -13.69 12.93
N GLY A 84 -4.30 -12.94 13.72
CA GLY A 84 -2.97 -13.36 14.15
C GLY A 84 -2.03 -13.60 12.96
N GLN A 85 -2.12 -12.80 11.90
CA GLN A 85 -1.40 -12.99 10.65
C GLN A 85 -0.64 -11.74 10.23
N ARG A 86 0.52 -11.94 9.60
CA ARG A 86 1.22 -10.92 8.83
C ARG A 86 1.28 -11.33 7.38
N GLY A 87 1.36 -10.36 6.48
CA GLY A 87 1.54 -10.64 5.07
C GLY A 87 2.37 -9.60 4.37
N SER A 88 2.82 -9.95 3.17
CA SER A 88 3.44 -9.03 2.26
C SER A 88 3.03 -9.35 0.83
N VAL A 89 2.95 -8.32 -0.01
CA VAL A 89 2.74 -8.46 -1.45
C VAL A 89 3.58 -7.42 -2.18
N THR A 90 4.16 -7.82 -3.31
CA THR A 90 4.77 -6.92 -4.27
C THR A 90 3.90 -6.86 -5.52
N LEU A 91 3.50 -5.66 -5.90
CA LEU A 91 2.76 -5.38 -7.13
C LEU A 91 3.69 -4.70 -8.14
N ALA A 92 3.67 -5.20 -9.37
CA ALA A 92 4.31 -4.56 -10.52
C ALA A 92 3.39 -4.71 -11.72
N ASN A 93 3.22 -3.62 -12.48
CA ASN A 93 2.33 -3.57 -13.65
C ASN A 93 0.93 -4.15 -13.36
N GLY A 94 0.36 -3.79 -12.21
CA GLY A 94 -0.97 -4.19 -11.78
C GLY A 94 -1.13 -5.64 -11.33
N ARG A 95 -0.03 -6.40 -11.21
CA ARG A 95 -0.05 -7.82 -10.83
C ARG A 95 0.78 -8.07 -9.58
N ALA A 96 0.31 -8.99 -8.75
CA ALA A 96 1.11 -9.52 -7.65
C ALA A 96 2.24 -10.40 -8.21
N THR A 97 3.48 -9.98 -8.01
CA THR A 97 4.69 -10.70 -8.44
C THR A 97 5.27 -11.54 -7.31
N ARG A 98 5.02 -11.16 -6.06
CA ARG A 98 5.42 -11.89 -4.86
C ARG A 98 4.36 -11.73 -3.78
N GLN A 99 4.03 -12.81 -3.07
CA GLN A 99 3.13 -12.75 -1.92
C GLN A 99 3.57 -13.74 -0.85
N ALA A 100 3.42 -13.36 0.41
CA ALA A 100 3.60 -14.24 1.56
C ALA A 100 2.57 -13.90 2.64
N ILE A 101 2.06 -14.93 3.34
CA ILE A 101 1.19 -14.80 4.50
C ILE A 101 1.70 -15.79 5.55
N GLU A 102 1.90 -15.30 6.77
CA GLU A 102 2.49 -16.05 7.87
C GLU A 102 1.76 -15.75 9.19
N PRO A 103 1.68 -16.71 10.13
CA PRO A 103 1.18 -16.44 11.46
C PRO A 103 2.12 -15.52 12.25
N ILE A 104 1.54 -14.67 13.10
CA ILE A 104 2.27 -13.91 14.13
C ILE A 104 2.55 -14.90 15.26
N ARG A 105 3.82 -15.21 15.51
CA ARG A 105 4.25 -16.07 16.62
C ARG A 105 4.45 -15.27 17.90
#